data_AF-A0A7C3YHC2-F1
#
_entry.id   AF-A0A7C3YHC2-F1
#
_cell.length_a   1.000
_cell.length_b   1.000
_cell.length_c   1.000
_cell.angle_alpha   90.00
_cell.angle_beta   90.00
_cell.angle_gamma   90.00
#
_symmetry.space_group_name_H-M   'P 1'
#
loop_
_entity.id
_entity.type
_entity.pdbx_description
1 polymer ?
#
loop_
_entity_poly.entity_id
_entity_poly.type
_entity_poly.pdbx_seq_one_letter_code
_entity_poly.pdbx_strand_id
1 'polypeptide(L)'
;MSKDVQAKEGRSKKTYILIGVALAIILLFPTPHTYTTKEPVYGYVTRERQVPYTDYEFQTKRDLVKTIPVPNVIKDGYYYYQDLYGLPDGTLYITVDISSTEDLEVLIKDTSGTIYDYDSRRHYGYIYGRGPVLYVKIANPSILGLGPDAVCSGKIEIYHEYTAKVPVIKYRTETYQSWEIIRYETKTWTEMKPWWAP
;
A
#
# COMPACT_ATOMS: atom_id res chain seq x y z
N MET A 1 -10.01 44.57 97.22
CA MET A 1 -10.99 45.63 96.87
C MET A 1 -10.22 46.72 96.11
N SER A 2 -9.96 46.55 94.81
CA SER A 2 -10.83 46.88 93.65
C SER A 2 -11.01 48.39 93.40
N LYS A 3 -10.00 49.03 92.77
CA LYS A 3 -10.03 50.18 91.84
C LYS A 3 -8.67 50.10 91.11
N ASP A 4 -8.51 50.01 89.80
CA ASP A 4 -9.11 50.79 88.72
C ASP A 4 -9.21 49.94 87.43
N VAL A 5 -10.40 49.94 86.84
CA VAL A 5 -10.64 49.51 85.46
C VAL A 5 -11.08 50.75 84.70
N GLN A 6 -10.68 50.81 83.42
CA GLN A 6 -11.13 51.73 82.35
C GLN A 6 -10.13 52.81 81.94
N ALA A 7 -9.04 52.37 81.31
CA ALA A 7 -8.48 53.11 80.19
C ALA A 7 -9.11 52.59 78.90
N LYS A 8 -10.04 53.35 78.30
CA LYS A 8 -10.35 53.42 76.86
C LYS A 8 -11.71 54.08 76.65
N GLU A 9 -11.71 55.33 76.18
CA GLU A 9 -12.58 55.79 75.08
C GLU A 9 -12.33 57.27 74.79
N GLY A 10 -11.26 57.54 74.04
CA GLY A 10 -10.92 58.86 73.52
C GLY A 10 -10.86 58.86 71.99
N ARG A 11 -11.75 58.15 71.29
CA ARG A 11 -11.91 58.34 69.84
C ARG A 11 -12.87 59.50 69.61
N SER A 12 -12.28 60.68 69.47
CA SER A 12 -12.92 61.94 69.11
C SER A 12 -13.94 61.74 67.97
N LYS A 13 -15.12 62.38 68.08
CA LYS A 13 -16.16 62.42 67.04
C LYS A 13 -15.62 62.75 65.63
N LYS A 14 -14.50 63.48 65.55
CA LYS A 14 -13.80 63.79 64.29
C LYS A 14 -13.26 62.53 63.58
N THR A 15 -12.82 61.52 64.33
CA THR A 15 -12.34 60.25 63.78
C THR A 15 -13.48 59.46 63.16
N TYR A 16 -14.66 59.45 63.79
CA TYR A 16 -15.85 58.81 63.22
C TYR A 16 -16.36 59.51 61.95
N ILE A 17 -16.30 60.85 61.91
CA ILE A 17 -16.64 61.62 60.70
C ILE A 17 -15.64 61.35 59.58
N LEU A 18 -14.33 61.31 59.88
CA LEU A 18 -13.30 60.97 58.89
C LEU A 18 -13.45 59.55 58.34
N ILE A 19 -13.76 58.58 59.20
CA ILE A 19 -14.06 57.20 58.78
C ILE A 19 -15.35 57.16 57.95
N GLY A 20 -16.39 57.89 58.35
CA GLY A 20 -17.64 57.99 57.62
C GLY A 20 -17.49 58.63 56.24
N VAL A 21 -16.68 59.69 56.12
CA VAL A 21 -16.37 60.34 54.84
C VAL A 21 -15.49 59.45 53.97
N ALA A 22 -14.47 58.79 54.54
CA ALA A 22 -13.63 57.85 53.80
C ALA A 22 -14.43 56.63 53.29
N LEU A 23 -15.32 56.07 54.12
CA LEU A 23 -16.26 55.04 53.69
C LEU A 23 -17.20 55.58 52.61
N ALA A 24 -17.79 56.76 52.79
CA ALA A 24 -18.65 57.36 51.76
C ALA A 24 -17.92 57.55 50.42
N ILE A 25 -16.65 57.97 50.44
CA ILE A 25 -15.81 58.08 49.24
C ILE A 25 -15.60 56.69 48.61
N ILE A 26 -15.20 55.67 49.37
CA ILE A 26 -15.04 54.30 48.85
C ILE A 26 -16.36 53.74 48.28
N LEU A 27 -17.51 54.12 48.86
CA LEU A 27 -18.84 53.72 48.40
C LEU A 27 -19.32 54.52 47.18
N LEU A 28 -18.83 55.75 46.98
CA LEU A 28 -19.20 56.66 45.89
C LEU A 28 -18.36 56.46 44.62
N PHE A 29 -17.14 55.94 44.74
CA PHE A 29 -16.26 55.69 43.60
C PHE A 29 -16.23 54.19 43.27
N PRO A 30 -16.77 53.74 42.12
CA PRO A 30 -16.69 52.34 41.72
C PRO A 30 -15.22 51.93 41.60
N THR A 31 -14.84 50.83 42.25
CA THR A 31 -13.50 50.26 42.11
C THR A 31 -13.37 49.59 40.73
N PRO A 32 -12.33 49.92 39.94
CA PRO A 32 -12.14 49.28 38.65
C PRO A 32 -11.86 47.79 38.84
N HIS A 33 -12.75 46.94 38.33
CA HIS A 33 -12.54 45.49 38.28
C HIS A 33 -12.01 45.13 36.89
N THR A 34 -10.84 44.50 36.86
CA THR A 34 -10.22 44.03 35.63
C THR A 34 -10.62 42.58 35.40
N TYR A 35 -11.40 42.34 34.34
CA TYR A 35 -11.75 41.00 33.91
C TYR A 35 -10.81 40.59 32.78
N THR A 36 -10.20 39.42 32.93
CA THR A 36 -9.35 38.81 31.90
C THR A 36 -10.03 37.57 31.38
N THR A 37 -10.37 37.56 30.09
CA THR A 37 -10.93 36.40 29.43
C THR A 37 -10.00 35.92 28.33
N LYS A 38 -9.95 34.61 28.09
CA LYS A 38 -9.24 34.01 26.96
C LYS A 38 -10.28 33.62 25.92
N GLU A 39 -10.27 34.31 24.79
CA GLU A 39 -11.17 34.01 23.68
C GLU A 39 -10.40 33.22 22.60
N PRO A 40 -10.96 32.11 22.09
CA PRO A 40 -10.36 31.39 20.98
C PRO A 40 -10.49 32.19 19.68
N VAL A 41 -9.36 32.36 18.97
CA VAL A 41 -9.35 32.89 17.61
C VAL A 41 -9.31 31.71 16.66
N TYR A 42 -10.31 31.64 15.79
CA TYR A 42 -10.42 30.59 14.79
C TYR A 42 -9.81 31.03 13.46
N GLY A 43 -9.21 30.08 12.75
CA GLY A 43 -8.65 30.28 11.44
C GLY A 43 -8.61 29.00 10.61
N TYR A 44 -8.35 29.16 9.32
CA TYR A 44 -8.12 28.02 8.43
C TYR A 44 -6.69 27.51 8.59
N VAL A 45 -6.56 26.22 8.87
CA VAL A 45 -5.29 25.50 8.86
C VAL A 45 -5.28 24.58 7.65
N THR A 46 -4.28 24.73 6.79
CA THR A 46 -4.05 23.82 5.66
C THR A 46 -3.37 22.56 6.19
N ARG A 47 -3.99 21.40 5.94
CA ARG A 47 -3.47 20.08 6.30
C ARG A 47 -3.30 19.22 5.06
N GLU A 48 -2.38 18.27 5.15
CA GLU A 48 -2.15 17.25 4.14
C GLU A 48 -2.49 15.88 4.73
N ARG A 49 -3.17 15.05 3.94
CA ARG A 49 -3.38 13.63 4.26
C ARG A 49 -3.04 12.76 3.06
N GLN A 50 -2.50 11.58 3.34
CA GLN A 50 -2.31 10.55 2.32
C GLN A 50 -3.60 9.76 2.16
N VAL A 51 -4.18 9.77 0.97
CA VAL A 51 -5.39 9.01 0.65
C VAL A 51 -5.03 7.88 -0.31
N PRO A 52 -5.33 6.61 0.03
CA PRO A 52 -5.09 5.50 -0.87
C PRO A 52 -6.08 5.55 -2.05
N TYR A 53 -5.61 5.20 -3.24
CA TYR A 53 -6.44 4.96 -4.40
C TYR A 53 -5.96 3.72 -5.16
N THR A 54 -6.88 3.05 -5.84
CA THR A 54 -6.55 1.90 -6.68
C THR A 54 -6.14 2.38 -8.05
N ASP A 55 -4.91 2.06 -8.43
CA ASP A 55 -4.43 2.16 -9.79
C ASP A 55 -4.25 0.75 -10.37
N TYR A 56 -3.90 0.66 -11.64
CA TYR A 56 -3.70 -0.61 -12.31
C TYR A 56 -2.40 -0.64 -13.10
N GLU A 57 -1.65 -1.71 -12.93
CA GLU A 57 -0.42 -1.95 -13.67
C GLU A 57 -0.58 -3.22 -14.52
N PHE A 58 0.05 -3.19 -15.69
CA PHE A 58 0.07 -4.33 -16.60
C PHE A 58 1.30 -5.17 -16.30
N GLN A 59 1.08 -6.44 -15.96
CA GLN A 59 2.14 -7.39 -15.67
C GLN A 59 2.03 -8.59 -16.59
N THR A 60 3.17 -9.09 -17.06
CA THR A 60 3.22 -10.37 -17.79
C THR A 60 2.99 -11.50 -16.80
N LYS A 61 2.00 -12.35 -17.09
CA LYS A 61 1.71 -13.57 -16.34
C LYS A 61 1.88 -14.78 -17.23
N ARG A 62 2.20 -15.91 -16.60
CA ARG A 62 2.36 -17.22 -17.25
C ARG A 62 1.61 -18.25 -16.44
N ASP A 63 0.60 -18.85 -17.04
CA ASP A 63 -0.16 -19.93 -16.42
C ASP A 63 0.19 -21.25 -17.10
N LEU A 64 0.54 -22.28 -16.33
CA LEU A 64 0.84 -23.60 -16.85
C LEU A 64 -0.44 -24.22 -17.44
N VAL A 65 -0.42 -24.53 -18.73
CA VAL A 65 -1.55 -25.12 -19.46
C VAL A 65 -1.38 -26.62 -19.59
N LYS A 66 -0.16 -27.07 -19.91
CA LYS A 66 0.11 -28.48 -20.19
C LYS A 66 1.52 -28.87 -19.78
N THR A 67 1.66 -30.10 -19.31
CA THR A 67 2.94 -30.77 -19.15
C THR A 67 2.94 -32.04 -20.00
N ILE A 68 3.97 -32.21 -20.80
CA ILE A 68 4.22 -33.39 -21.62
C ILE A 68 5.37 -34.15 -20.96
N PRO A 69 5.11 -35.31 -20.33
CA PRO A 69 6.18 -36.14 -19.80
C PRO A 69 6.95 -36.77 -20.96
N VAL A 70 8.29 -36.79 -20.87
CA VAL A 70 9.10 -37.53 -21.83
C VAL A 70 9.02 -39.02 -21.50
N PRO A 71 8.81 -39.91 -22.48
CA PRO A 71 8.87 -41.35 -22.24
C PRO A 71 10.24 -41.76 -21.70
N ASN A 72 10.28 -42.67 -20.72
CA ASN A 72 11.55 -43.13 -20.13
C ASN A 72 12.47 -43.81 -21.14
N VAL A 73 11.93 -44.42 -22.20
CA VAL A 73 12.68 -45.07 -23.26
C VAL A 73 12.05 -44.75 -24.61
N ILE A 74 12.86 -44.29 -25.57
CA ILE A 74 12.49 -44.13 -26.97
C ILE A 74 13.36 -45.08 -27.78
N LYS A 75 12.73 -46.08 -28.40
CA LYS A 75 13.44 -47.11 -29.17
C LYS A 75 14.17 -46.50 -30.36
N ASP A 76 15.23 -47.18 -30.80
CA ASP A 76 15.97 -46.78 -31.99
C ASP A 76 15.07 -46.63 -33.23
N GLY A 77 15.12 -45.47 -33.88
CA GLY A 77 14.30 -45.16 -35.05
C GLY A 77 12.83 -44.88 -34.74
N TYR A 78 12.43 -44.85 -33.47
CA TYR A 78 11.08 -44.47 -33.04
C TYR A 78 11.03 -43.02 -32.59
N TYR A 79 9.80 -42.50 -32.54
CA TYR A 79 9.51 -41.18 -32.03
C TYR A 79 8.27 -41.21 -31.15
N TYR A 80 8.29 -40.34 -30.14
CA TYR A 80 7.12 -39.94 -29.40
C TYR A 80 6.61 -38.64 -30.00
N TYR A 81 5.31 -38.54 -30.26
CA TYR A 81 4.71 -37.29 -30.70
C TYR A 81 3.39 -37.04 -30.00
N GLN A 82 3.04 -35.77 -29.90
CA GLN A 82 1.78 -35.31 -29.37
C GLN A 82 1.29 -34.10 -30.15
N ASP A 83 0.10 -34.25 -30.71
CA ASP A 83 -0.66 -33.14 -31.28
C ASP A 83 -1.52 -32.54 -30.16
N LEU A 84 -1.26 -31.26 -29.86
CA LEU A 84 -1.97 -30.52 -28.84
C LEU A 84 -2.95 -29.57 -29.51
N TYR A 85 -4.24 -29.84 -29.29
CA TYR A 85 -5.34 -29.00 -29.73
C TYR A 85 -6.01 -28.33 -28.52
N GLY A 86 -6.60 -27.15 -28.74
CA GLY A 86 -7.36 -26.43 -27.70
C GLY A 86 -6.48 -25.78 -26.64
N LEU A 87 -5.21 -25.47 -26.96
CA LEU A 87 -4.41 -24.58 -26.13
C LEU A 87 -5.00 -23.15 -26.21
N PRO A 88 -4.77 -22.28 -25.21
CA PRO A 88 -5.18 -20.89 -25.28
C PRO A 88 -4.64 -20.19 -26.53
N ASP A 89 -5.48 -19.41 -27.20
CA ASP A 89 -5.08 -18.56 -28.30
C ASP A 89 -4.09 -17.49 -27.81
N GLY A 90 -3.01 -17.27 -28.56
CA GLY A 90 -2.00 -16.26 -28.23
C GLY A 90 -0.61 -16.85 -28.03
N THR A 91 0.19 -16.17 -27.19
CA THR A 91 1.60 -16.52 -26.98
C THR A 91 1.73 -17.69 -26.02
N LEU A 92 2.44 -18.73 -26.46
CA LEU A 92 2.84 -19.86 -25.63
C LEU A 92 4.31 -19.71 -25.26
N TYR A 93 4.61 -19.78 -23.97
CA TYR A 93 5.96 -19.90 -23.44
C TYR A 93 6.22 -21.37 -23.12
N ILE A 94 7.11 -22.01 -23.87
CA ILE A 94 7.31 -23.45 -23.82
C ILE A 94 8.70 -23.70 -23.24
N THR A 95 8.78 -24.41 -22.11
CA THR A 95 10.06 -24.84 -21.53
C THR A 95 10.32 -26.29 -21.89
N VAL A 96 11.55 -26.56 -22.32
CA VAL A 96 12.03 -27.88 -22.68
C VAL A 96 13.14 -28.24 -21.70
N ASP A 97 12.97 -29.32 -20.97
CA ASP A 97 13.99 -29.88 -20.07
C ASP A 97 14.01 -31.40 -20.26
N ILE A 98 14.90 -31.87 -21.12
CA ILE A 98 15.02 -33.27 -21.52
C ILE A 98 16.49 -33.67 -21.47
N SER A 99 16.76 -34.81 -20.85
CA SER A 99 18.08 -35.45 -20.84
C SER A 99 17.97 -36.89 -21.32
N SER A 100 18.92 -37.32 -22.14
CA SER A 100 18.96 -38.63 -22.78
C SER A 100 20.37 -39.23 -22.78
N THR A 101 20.46 -40.56 -22.89
CA THR A 101 21.72 -41.27 -23.13
C THR A 101 22.22 -41.09 -24.57
N GLU A 102 21.30 -40.96 -25.51
CA GLU A 102 21.55 -40.76 -26.94
C GLU A 102 21.10 -39.37 -27.41
N ASP A 103 21.58 -38.96 -28.58
CA ASP A 103 21.13 -37.72 -29.22
C ASP A 103 19.65 -37.87 -29.62
N LEU A 104 18.83 -36.89 -29.24
CA LEU A 104 17.41 -36.84 -29.55
C LEU A 104 17.11 -35.63 -30.44
N GLU A 105 16.29 -35.85 -31.45
CA GLU A 105 15.68 -34.79 -32.25
C GLU A 105 14.41 -34.32 -31.54
N VAL A 106 14.40 -33.07 -31.07
CA VAL A 106 13.21 -32.43 -30.49
C VAL A 106 12.67 -31.40 -31.47
N LEU A 107 11.49 -31.68 -32.00
CA LEU A 107 10.81 -30.88 -32.99
C LEU A 107 9.51 -30.34 -32.42
N ILE A 108 9.39 -29.02 -32.37
CA ILE A 108 8.18 -28.31 -31.95
C ILE A 108 7.72 -27.41 -33.09
N LYS A 109 6.43 -27.50 -33.43
CA LYS A 109 5.80 -26.70 -34.49
C LYS A 109 4.50 -26.09 -33.99
N ASP A 110 4.20 -24.90 -34.46
CA ASP A 110 2.86 -24.30 -34.33
C ASP A 110 2.18 -24.18 -35.71
N THR A 111 1.06 -23.47 -35.76
CA THR A 111 0.32 -23.24 -37.01
C THR A 111 1.10 -22.42 -38.05
N SER A 112 2.14 -21.69 -37.65
CA SER A 112 2.99 -20.89 -38.53
C SER A 112 4.17 -21.67 -39.08
N GLY A 113 4.55 -22.78 -38.45
CA GLY A 113 5.61 -23.67 -38.93
C GLY A 113 6.47 -24.23 -37.81
N THR A 114 7.69 -24.66 -38.16
CA THR A 114 8.67 -25.15 -37.19
C THR A 114 9.25 -24.00 -36.36
N ILE A 115 9.19 -24.14 -35.04
CA ILE A 115 9.72 -23.13 -34.09
C ILE A 115 10.99 -23.60 -33.38
N TYR A 116 11.17 -24.92 -33.24
CA TYR A 116 12.34 -25.52 -32.62
C TYR A 116 12.60 -26.88 -33.23
N ASP A 117 13.84 -27.11 -33.65
CA ASP A 117 14.31 -28.37 -34.21
C ASP A 117 15.80 -28.48 -33.86
N TYR A 118 16.12 -29.41 -32.98
CA TYR A 118 17.47 -29.53 -32.46
C TYR A 118 17.79 -30.99 -32.15
N ASP A 119 19.04 -31.38 -32.35
CA ASP A 119 19.55 -32.72 -32.09
C ASP A 119 20.62 -32.68 -30.99
N SER A 120 20.32 -33.29 -29.85
CA SER A 120 21.23 -33.32 -28.70
C SER A 120 20.80 -34.33 -27.62
N ARG A 121 21.75 -34.77 -26.81
CA ARG A 121 21.47 -35.52 -25.56
C ARG A 121 20.80 -34.69 -24.47
N ARG A 122 20.96 -33.36 -24.50
CA ARG A 122 20.43 -32.46 -23.46
C ARG A 122 19.75 -31.26 -24.10
N HIS A 123 18.46 -31.13 -23.86
CA HIS A 123 17.64 -30.01 -24.30
C HIS A 123 17.19 -29.25 -23.07
N TYR A 124 17.78 -28.08 -22.85
CA TYR A 124 17.40 -27.20 -21.75
C TYR A 124 17.22 -25.77 -22.28
N GLY A 125 16.00 -25.24 -22.19
CA GLY A 125 15.73 -23.89 -22.64
C GLY A 125 14.25 -23.55 -22.68
N TYR A 126 13.97 -22.39 -23.27
CA TYR A 126 12.61 -21.95 -23.54
C TYR A 126 12.50 -21.45 -24.99
N ILE A 127 11.32 -21.62 -25.55
CA ILE A 127 10.94 -21.14 -26.88
C ILE A 127 9.55 -20.51 -26.82
N TYR A 128 9.26 -19.64 -27.79
CA TYR A 128 7.94 -19.07 -27.96
C TYR A 128 7.24 -19.69 -29.17
N GLY A 129 5.96 -20.01 -29.00
CA GLY A 129 5.07 -20.47 -30.06
C GLY A 129 3.71 -19.78 -30.00
N ARG A 130 2.81 -20.15 -30.90
CA ARG A 130 1.42 -19.65 -30.90
C ARG A 130 0.41 -20.78 -30.73
N GLY A 131 -0.57 -20.56 -29.85
CA GLY A 131 -1.78 -21.38 -29.77
C GLY A 131 -2.74 -21.12 -30.94
N PRO A 132 -3.81 -21.93 -31.09
CA PRO A 132 -4.27 -22.96 -30.15
C PRO A 132 -3.76 -24.37 -30.46
N VAL A 133 -2.95 -24.52 -31.52
CA VAL A 133 -2.44 -25.82 -31.99
C VAL A 133 -0.92 -25.85 -31.89
N LEU A 134 -0.40 -26.89 -31.25
CA LEU A 134 1.03 -27.15 -31.13
C LEU A 134 1.32 -28.63 -31.43
N TYR A 135 2.38 -28.88 -32.17
CA TYR A 135 2.90 -30.20 -32.46
C TYR A 135 4.23 -30.37 -31.73
N VAL A 136 4.40 -31.47 -31.00
CA VAL A 136 5.65 -31.82 -30.34
C VAL A 136 6.05 -33.23 -30.75
N LYS A 137 7.28 -33.40 -31.20
CA LYS A 137 7.91 -34.70 -31.52
C LYS A 137 9.27 -34.78 -30.84
N ILE A 138 9.54 -35.93 -30.22
CA ILE A 138 10.82 -36.31 -29.65
C ILE A 138 11.22 -37.61 -30.33
N ALA A 139 12.26 -37.61 -31.14
CA ALA A 139 12.71 -38.77 -31.88
C ALA A 139 14.09 -39.24 -31.40
N ASN A 140 14.29 -40.56 -31.41
CA ASN A 140 15.61 -41.15 -31.37
C ASN A 140 16.00 -41.47 -32.83
N PRO A 141 16.72 -40.56 -33.51
CA PRO A 141 17.03 -40.72 -34.93
C PRO A 141 17.96 -41.91 -35.12
N SER A 142 17.55 -42.85 -35.97
CA SER A 142 18.39 -43.96 -36.38
C SER A 142 18.84 -43.79 -37.81
N ILE A 143 20.13 -44.05 -38.07
CA ILE A 143 20.64 -44.03 -39.43
C ILE A 143 20.35 -45.36 -40.15
N LEU A 144 20.08 -46.48 -39.46
CA LEU A 144 19.82 -47.79 -40.08
C LEU A 144 18.99 -48.81 -39.23
N GLY A 145 18.35 -48.39 -38.14
CA GLY A 145 17.67 -49.30 -37.21
C GLY A 145 18.62 -50.18 -36.37
N LEU A 146 19.88 -49.75 -36.22
CA LEU A 146 20.95 -50.46 -35.53
C LEU A 146 21.49 -49.70 -34.31
N GLY A 147 20.90 -48.55 -33.98
CA GLY A 147 21.28 -47.74 -32.84
C GLY A 147 20.76 -48.30 -31.51
N PRO A 148 21.30 -47.85 -30.37
CA PRO A 148 20.77 -48.18 -29.07
C PRO A 148 19.45 -47.44 -28.78
N ASP A 149 18.64 -48.03 -27.89
CA ASP A 149 17.46 -47.34 -27.34
C ASP A 149 17.91 -46.14 -26.48
N ALA A 150 17.22 -45.01 -26.63
CA ALA A 150 17.48 -43.81 -25.85
C ALA A 150 16.75 -43.86 -24.51
N VAL A 151 17.50 -43.85 -23.40
CA VAL A 151 16.93 -43.73 -22.05
C VAL A 151 16.83 -42.25 -21.71
N CYS A 152 15.61 -41.77 -21.51
CA CYS A 152 15.29 -40.36 -21.39
C CYS A 152 14.70 -40.03 -20.02
N SER A 153 14.83 -38.76 -19.61
CA SER A 153 14.13 -38.20 -18.46
C SER A 153 13.84 -36.72 -18.70
N GLY A 154 12.84 -36.19 -18.02
CA GLY A 154 12.45 -34.78 -18.11
C GLY A 154 11.03 -34.57 -18.62
N LYS A 155 10.73 -33.36 -19.05
CA LYS A 155 9.40 -32.90 -19.44
C LYS A 155 9.47 -31.66 -20.33
N ILE A 156 8.38 -31.44 -21.06
CA ILE A 156 8.10 -30.15 -21.71
C ILE A 156 6.93 -29.52 -20.98
N GLU A 157 7.03 -28.26 -20.58
CA GLU A 157 5.92 -27.51 -19.98
C GLU A 157 5.51 -26.37 -20.90
N ILE A 158 4.21 -26.18 -21.04
CA ILE A 158 3.62 -25.20 -21.93
C ILE A 158 2.81 -24.24 -21.07
N TYR A 159 3.21 -22.98 -21.11
CA TYR A 159 2.57 -21.89 -20.39
C TYR A 159 1.85 -20.97 -21.39
N HIS A 160 0.69 -20.46 -21.01
CA HIS A 160 0.06 -19.35 -21.71
C HIS A 160 0.58 -18.04 -21.14
N GLU A 161 1.27 -17.26 -21.97
CA GLU A 161 1.80 -15.95 -21.58
C GLU A 161 0.85 -14.85 -22.04
N TYR A 162 0.37 -14.06 -21.08
CA TYR A 162 -0.55 -12.96 -21.34
C TYR A 162 -0.28 -11.76 -20.42
N THR A 163 -0.76 -10.59 -20.84
CA THR A 163 -0.69 -9.38 -20.03
C THR A 163 -1.93 -9.29 -19.16
N ALA A 164 -1.73 -9.30 -17.84
CA ALA A 164 -2.80 -9.14 -16.86
C ALA A 164 -2.80 -7.73 -16.27
N LYS A 165 -3.99 -7.17 -16.09
CA LYS A 165 -4.19 -5.90 -15.37
C LYS A 165 -4.31 -6.19 -13.87
N VAL A 166 -3.33 -5.78 -13.08
CA VAL A 166 -3.22 -6.05 -11.64
C VAL A 166 -3.47 -4.76 -10.85
N PRO A 167 -4.35 -4.77 -9.82
CA PRO A 167 -4.58 -3.59 -9.00
C PRO A 167 -3.37 -3.31 -8.09
N VAL A 168 -2.96 -2.04 -8.02
CA VAL A 168 -1.90 -1.56 -7.12
C VAL A 168 -2.45 -0.42 -6.29
N ILE A 169 -2.18 -0.44 -4.98
CA ILE A 169 -2.56 0.65 -4.07
C ILE A 169 -1.50 1.73 -4.18
N LYS A 170 -1.89 2.91 -4.63
CA LYS A 170 -1.06 4.11 -4.64
C LYS A 170 -1.61 5.13 -3.66
N TYR A 171 -0.78 6.09 -3.27
CA TYR A 171 -1.17 7.16 -2.36
C TYR A 171 -1.06 8.50 -3.05
N ARG A 172 -2.05 9.37 -2.84
CA ARG A 172 -1.99 10.77 -3.26
C ARG A 172 -2.12 11.66 -2.03
N THR A 173 -1.40 12.78 -2.07
CA THR A 173 -1.55 13.84 -1.09
C THR A 173 -2.81 14.63 -1.42
N GLU A 174 -3.78 14.64 -0.51
CA GLU A 174 -4.92 15.57 -0.56
C GLU A 174 -4.68 16.70 0.44
N THR A 175 -4.72 17.93 -0.06
CA THR A 175 -4.70 19.13 0.76
C THR A 175 -6.13 19.53 1.09
N TYR A 176 -6.40 19.75 2.38
CA TYR A 176 -7.70 20.24 2.83
C TYR A 176 -7.52 21.33 3.89
N GLN A 177 -8.54 22.18 4.03
CA GLN A 177 -8.58 23.19 5.06
C GLN A 177 -9.48 22.69 6.20
N SER A 178 -8.98 22.76 7.43
CA SER A 178 -9.78 22.57 8.64
C SER A 178 -9.95 23.90 9.39
N TRP A 179 -11.11 24.07 10.01
CA TRP A 179 -11.40 25.22 10.85
C TRP A 179 -11.04 24.90 12.30
N GLU A 180 -10.00 25.56 12.81
CA GLU A 180 -9.40 25.22 14.11
C GLU A 180 -9.07 26.49 14.91
N ILE A 181 -8.84 26.32 16.21
CA ILE A 181 -8.36 27.39 17.08
C ILE A 181 -6.87 27.58 16.79
N ILE A 182 -6.50 28.72 16.19
CA ILE A 182 -5.12 29.03 15.81
C ILE A 182 -4.35 29.70 16.95
N ARG A 183 -5.04 30.44 17.82
CA ARG A 183 -4.47 31.05 19.03
C ARG A 183 -5.57 31.42 20.00
N TYR A 184 -5.18 31.69 21.24
CA TYR A 184 -6.04 32.34 22.22
C TYR A 184 -5.61 33.80 22.36
N GLU A 185 -6.56 34.72 22.28
CA GLU A 185 -6.32 36.13 22.58
C GLU A 185 -6.83 36.45 23.98
N THR A 186 -6.01 37.17 24.73
CA THR A 186 -6.39 37.69 26.03
C THR A 186 -7.04 39.04 25.80
N LYS A 187 -8.33 39.15 26.10
CA LYS A 187 -9.01 40.43 26.15
C LYS A 187 -9.16 40.86 27.60
N THR A 188 -8.80 42.12 27.82
CA THR A 188 -8.88 42.76 29.12
C THR A 188 -9.84 43.92 28.99
N TRP A 189 -10.90 43.91 29.77
CA TRP A 189 -11.79 45.06 29.88
C TRP A 189 -11.95 45.44 31.35
N THR A 190 -12.06 46.74 31.55
CA THR A 190 -12.28 47.33 32.87
C THR A 190 -13.72 47.77 32.92
N GLU A 191 -14.51 47.11 33.76
CA GLU A 191 -15.88 47.52 34.03
C GLU A 191 -15.91 48.25 35.37
N MET A 192 -16.59 49.41 35.40
CA MET A 192 -16.89 50.09 36.65
C MET A 192 -18.18 49.50 37.21
N LYS A 193 -18.05 48.45 38.02
CA LYS A 193 -19.18 47.95 38.79
C LYS A 193 -19.32 48.75 40.09
N PRO A 194 -20.54 49.17 40.47
CA PRO A 194 -20.77 49.65 41.82
C PRO A 194 -20.51 48.51 42.81
N TRP A 195 -19.89 48.82 43.95
CA TRP A 195 -19.44 47.85 44.97
C TRP A 195 -20.56 46.96 45.55
N TRP A 196 -21.83 47.30 45.30
CA TRP A 196 -23.02 46.59 45.78
C TRP A 196 -23.65 45.64 44.75
N ALA A 197 -23.17 45.60 43.50
CA ALA A 197 -23.62 44.65 42.50
C ALA A 197 -22.75 43.37 42.56
N PRO A 198 -23.34 42.18 42.79
CA PRO A 198 -22.59 40.92 42.90
C PRO A 198 -21.87 40.51 41.61
#